data_AF-A0A453NRM3-F1
#
_entry.id   AF-A0A453NRM3-F1
#
_cell.length_a   1.000
_cell.length_b   1.000
_cell.length_c   1.000
_cell.angle_alpha   90.00
_cell.angle_beta   90.00
_cell.angle_gamma   90.00
#
_symmetry.space_group_name_H-M   'P 1'
#
loop_
_entity.id
_entity.type
_entity.pdbx_description
1 polymer ?
#
loop_
_entity_poly.entity_id
_entity_poly.type
_entity_poly.pdbx_seq_one_letter_code
_entity_poly.pdbx_strand_id
1 'polypeptide(L)'
;QGNFNLIISYNSTYEFDAYDGLPIPVFQFFGGNKPRLLEVPRLTNMASNAYLRLIGNGLKISFDFVKEMPRAGRSWSTYDLTSIIGPLPYVLTIQLLFPVILTNIVYEKQKKLRIMMKMHGLGDLPYWTISYCYFILLSMLYLLSFMVFGTVFGFTFFRLNSYGVQFVFYFAYMSLQISFAFLMATCFSNVRTAAVIGYFYVFGSGLIADYFFKPYIEDIFISRSWIILLELFPPFSLYRIVYEFSQSASLVSQIDRTGMQWSDLNDPKNGMTSVLTIMVLEWILFLLLSLYLDHFGSFQSGIRRAVLLLHSRRAGNRSQSSQQQTTQIQEFKASVEMERTDVIKEREMVGQLLQEPNSSYSVICDNLKKVYPGKDGNSKKIAVRELSLSMARGQCFGVLGPNGAGKTTLINMLTGFTKPTSGTAYIEGMDIRLDMDKIYTGIGVCPQHEYFLISLTQIVSSLF
;
A
#
# COMPACT_ATOMS: atom_id res chain seq x y z
N GLN A 1 -9.53 79.65 4.02
CA GLN A 1 -10.13 78.46 4.67
C GLN A 1 -10.97 77.75 3.62
N GLY A 2 -10.45 76.69 3.01
CA GLY A 2 -11.19 75.87 2.05
C GLY A 2 -11.22 74.44 2.58
N ASN A 3 -12.34 74.02 3.16
CA ASN A 3 -12.56 72.63 3.52
C ASN A 3 -12.98 71.87 2.26
N PHE A 4 -12.04 71.16 1.65
CA PHE A 4 -12.38 70.18 0.62
C PHE A 4 -12.85 68.90 1.29
N ASN A 5 -14.16 68.72 1.42
CA ASN A 5 -14.76 67.44 1.78
C ASN A 5 -14.87 66.58 0.53
N LEU A 6 -13.91 65.67 0.34
CA LEU A 6 -13.98 64.67 -0.72
C LEU A 6 -14.82 63.47 -0.23
N ILE A 7 -16.09 63.40 -0.65
CA ILE A 7 -16.97 62.27 -0.35
C ILE A 7 -16.99 61.34 -1.57
N ILE A 8 -16.35 60.18 -1.45
CA ILE A 8 -16.43 59.12 -2.46
C ILE A 8 -17.50 58.14 -2.01
N SER A 9 -18.59 58.03 -2.76
CA SER A 9 -19.66 57.04 -2.53
C SER A 9 -19.88 56.21 -3.79
N TYR A 10 -20.11 54.91 -3.61
CA TYR A 10 -20.44 53.96 -4.68
C TYR A 10 -21.78 53.28 -4.33
N ASN A 11 -22.65 53.10 -5.32
CA ASN A 11 -24.01 52.60 -5.14
C ASN A 11 -24.07 51.08 -5.33
N SER A 12 -24.63 50.34 -4.37
CA SER A 12 -25.11 48.98 -4.62
C SER A 12 -26.46 48.77 -3.92
N THR A 13 -27.43 48.43 -4.75
CA THR A 13 -28.87 48.26 -4.50
C THR A 13 -29.23 47.30 -3.36
N TYR A 14 -30.34 47.62 -2.70
CA TYR A 14 -31.01 46.86 -1.63
C TYR A 14 -32.13 45.99 -2.20
N GLU A 15 -32.29 44.82 -1.58
CA GLU A 15 -33.53 44.12 -1.15
C GLU A 15 -33.51 42.64 -1.54
N PHE A 16 -33.49 41.76 -0.53
CA PHE A 16 -34.52 40.74 -0.29
C PHE A 16 -34.21 40.00 1.02
N ASP A 17 -34.97 40.32 2.06
CA ASP A 17 -35.11 39.51 3.27
C ASP A 17 -36.09 38.36 3.00
N ALA A 18 -35.75 37.14 3.42
CA ALA A 18 -36.71 36.07 3.65
C ALA A 18 -36.17 35.09 4.71
N TYR A 19 -36.86 35.02 5.86
CA TYR A 19 -37.22 33.85 6.72
C TYR A 19 -36.18 32.73 6.96
N ASP A 20 -35.96 32.08 8.10
CA ASP A 20 -36.62 31.80 9.40
C ASP A 20 -35.47 31.28 10.32
N GLY A 21 -35.41 31.44 11.65
CA GLY A 21 -36.38 30.97 12.63
C GLY A 21 -36.03 29.56 13.17
N LEU A 22 -34.99 29.38 14.01
CA LEU A 22 -34.90 28.27 14.99
C LEU A 22 -33.73 28.42 16.01
N PRO A 23 -33.94 28.18 17.32
CA PRO A 23 -32.89 28.24 18.34
C PRO A 23 -32.30 26.84 18.64
N ILE A 24 -30.97 26.71 18.65
CA ILE A 24 -30.27 25.51 19.19
C ILE A 24 -29.13 25.99 20.11
N PRO A 25 -28.97 25.41 21.32
CA PRO A 25 -28.11 25.96 22.36
C PRO A 25 -26.64 25.57 22.13
N VAL A 26 -25.74 26.55 22.13
CA VAL A 26 -24.29 26.30 22.09
C VAL A 26 -23.68 26.62 23.45
N PHE A 27 -23.15 25.58 24.09
CA PHE A 27 -22.27 25.68 25.26
C PHE A 27 -21.00 26.46 24.88
N GLN A 28 -20.80 27.58 25.55
CA GLN A 28 -19.69 28.51 25.33
C GLN A 28 -18.52 28.11 26.25
N PHE A 29 -17.50 27.48 25.69
CA PHE A 29 -16.19 27.35 26.36
C PHE A 29 -15.14 28.13 25.55
N PHE A 30 -14.50 29.08 26.24
CA PHE A 30 -13.43 29.99 25.83
C PHE A 30 -13.79 31.27 25.05
N GLY A 31 -13.85 32.38 25.80
CA GLY A 31 -12.94 33.52 25.63
C GLY A 31 -13.08 34.35 24.35
N GLY A 32 -13.68 35.54 24.49
CA GLY A 32 -14.05 36.41 23.37
C GLY A 32 -12.89 36.86 22.47
N ASN A 33 -13.16 36.84 21.17
CA ASN A 33 -12.38 37.57 20.17
C ASN A 33 -13.28 38.61 19.50
N LYS A 34 -13.11 39.86 19.93
CA LYS A 34 -13.56 41.02 19.13
C LYS A 34 -12.81 41.01 17.80
N PRO A 35 -13.46 41.34 16.67
CA PRO A 35 -12.80 41.33 15.37
C PRO A 35 -11.63 42.32 15.34
N ARG A 36 -10.44 41.84 14.96
CA ARG A 36 -9.32 42.70 14.54
C ARG A 36 -9.70 43.35 13.22
N LEU A 37 -10.28 44.55 13.29
CA LEU A 37 -10.33 45.46 12.15
C LEU A 37 -8.88 45.74 11.73
N LEU A 38 -8.52 45.43 10.48
CA LEU A 38 -7.21 45.75 9.92
C LEU A 38 -7.02 47.27 9.96
N GLU A 39 -6.09 47.75 10.80
CA GLU A 39 -5.81 49.18 11.04
C GLU A 39 -5.05 49.87 9.90
N VAL A 40 -5.04 49.29 8.70
CA VAL A 40 -4.37 49.86 7.52
C VAL A 40 -4.88 51.27 7.18
N PRO A 41 -6.21 51.56 7.22
CA PRO A 41 -6.73 52.89 6.90
C PRO A 41 -6.35 53.97 7.93
N ARG A 42 -6.10 53.60 9.19
CA ARG A 42 -5.71 54.54 10.25
C ARG A 42 -4.26 54.97 10.09
N LEU A 43 -3.37 54.03 9.75
CA LEU A 43 -1.95 54.32 9.52
C LEU A 43 -1.74 55.16 8.26
N THR A 44 -2.47 54.88 7.18
CA THR A 44 -2.41 55.70 5.96
C THR A 44 -2.96 57.11 6.21
N ASN A 45 -4.09 57.24 6.92
CA ASN A 45 -4.62 58.55 7.34
C ASN A 45 -3.60 59.33 8.20
N MET A 46 -2.93 58.66 9.14
CA MET A 46 -1.93 59.30 10.00
C MET A 46 -0.69 59.75 9.20
N ALA A 47 -0.20 58.92 8.28
CA ALA A 47 0.93 59.24 7.40
C ALA A 47 0.61 60.40 6.44
N SER A 48 -0.57 60.39 5.81
CA SER A 48 -1.04 61.47 4.94
C SER A 48 -1.19 62.79 5.71
N ASN A 49 -1.70 62.76 6.93
CA ASN A 49 -1.78 63.95 7.78
C ASN A 49 -0.41 64.46 8.23
N ALA A 50 0.55 63.58 8.49
CA ALA A 50 1.92 63.97 8.82
C ALA A 50 2.60 64.67 7.63
N TYR A 51 2.42 64.14 6.42
CA TYR A 51 2.93 64.75 5.19
C TYR A 51 2.32 66.14 4.92
N LEU A 52 1.01 66.29 5.11
CA LEU A 52 0.33 67.58 4.88
C LEU A 52 0.71 68.65 5.89
N ARG A 53 1.01 68.28 7.14
CA ARG A 53 1.57 69.19 8.14
C ARG A 53 2.97 69.69 7.80
N LEU A 54 3.76 68.90 7.06
CA LEU A 54 5.10 69.30 6.62
C LEU A 54 5.07 70.30 5.46
N ILE A 55 4.02 70.29 4.63
CA ILE A 55 3.94 71.10 3.41
C ILE A 55 3.01 72.31 3.55
N GLY A 56 1.99 72.26 4.40
CA GLY A 56 0.99 73.34 4.52
C GLY A 56 0.72 73.79 5.96
N ASN A 57 0.61 75.11 6.16
CA ASN A 57 0.23 75.71 7.45
C ASN A 57 -1.21 75.34 7.84
N GLY A 58 -1.37 74.26 8.62
CA GLY A 58 -2.62 73.93 9.32
C GLY A 58 -3.63 73.08 8.56
N LEU A 59 -3.27 72.52 7.39
CA LEU A 59 -4.15 71.61 6.63
C LEU A 59 -4.16 70.21 7.26
N LYS A 60 -5.35 69.71 7.60
CA LYS A 60 -5.58 68.36 8.14
C LYS A 60 -6.69 67.69 7.32
N ILE A 61 -6.47 66.46 6.88
CA ILE A 61 -7.50 65.61 6.28
C ILE A 61 -8.08 64.73 7.40
N SER A 62 -9.36 64.85 7.71
CA SER A 62 -10.05 63.89 8.58
C SER A 62 -10.61 62.75 7.74
N PHE A 63 -9.93 61.60 7.70
CA PHE A 63 -10.60 60.35 7.31
C PHE A 63 -11.46 59.88 8.47
N ASP A 64 -12.69 60.39 8.55
CA ASP A 64 -13.60 60.07 9.65
C ASP A 64 -14.21 58.67 9.51
N PHE A 65 -14.43 58.17 8.28
CA PHE A 65 -14.92 56.81 8.06
C PHE A 65 -14.48 56.26 6.70
N VAL A 66 -13.76 55.13 6.72
CA VAL A 66 -13.71 54.21 5.58
C VAL A 66 -14.74 53.14 5.85
N LYS A 67 -15.94 53.31 5.31
CA LYS A 67 -16.96 52.25 5.33
C LYS A 67 -16.53 51.22 4.29
N GLU A 68 -16.14 50.03 4.74
CA GLU A 68 -15.89 48.91 3.82
C GLU A 68 -17.13 48.67 2.96
N MET A 69 -16.94 48.29 1.68
CA MET A 69 -18.04 47.84 0.84
C MET A 69 -18.82 46.74 1.58
N PRO A 70 -20.17 46.77 1.58
CA PRO A 70 -20.94 45.64 2.08
C PRO A 70 -20.57 44.41 1.23
N ARG A 71 -19.81 43.50 1.82
CA ARG A 71 -19.63 42.16 1.26
C ARG A 71 -20.97 41.46 1.44
N ALA A 72 -21.43 40.71 0.44
CA ALA A 72 -22.61 39.86 0.59
C ALA A 72 -22.50 39.14 1.93
N GLY A 73 -23.54 39.26 2.75
CA GLY A 73 -23.55 38.69 4.10
C GLY A 73 -23.33 37.19 3.98
N ARG A 74 -22.08 36.75 4.14
CA ARG A 74 -21.82 35.35 4.43
C ARG A 74 -22.43 35.17 5.81
N SER A 75 -23.56 34.47 5.87
CA SER A 75 -23.97 33.83 7.12
C SER A 75 -22.71 33.21 7.72
N TRP A 76 -22.37 33.58 8.95
CA TRP A 76 -21.29 32.93 9.70
C TRP A 76 -21.73 31.50 10.06
N SER A 77 -22.16 30.71 9.07
CA SER A 77 -22.40 29.30 9.26
C SER A 77 -21.03 28.67 9.48
N THR A 78 -20.73 28.41 10.75
CA THR A 78 -19.80 27.41 11.27
C THR A 78 -18.50 27.27 10.48
N TYR A 79 -17.38 27.81 10.98
CA TYR A 79 -16.02 27.60 10.49
C TYR A 79 -15.90 26.38 9.56
N ASP A 80 -16.06 26.59 8.25
CA ASP A 80 -15.98 25.49 7.30
C ASP A 80 -14.50 25.20 7.09
N LEU A 81 -13.94 24.46 8.05
CA LEU A 81 -12.54 24.03 8.07
C LEU A 81 -12.16 23.37 6.74
N THR A 82 -13.12 22.74 6.07
CA THR A 82 -13.00 22.12 4.75
C THR A 82 -12.42 23.08 3.70
N SER A 83 -12.86 24.35 3.69
CA SER A 83 -12.39 25.38 2.75
C SER A 83 -10.97 25.89 3.03
N ILE A 84 -10.49 25.72 4.28
CA ILE A 84 -9.16 26.14 4.73
C ILE A 84 -8.15 24.98 4.63
N ILE A 85 -8.62 23.75 4.83
CA ILE A 85 -7.82 22.53 4.94
C ILE A 85 -7.52 21.90 3.57
N GLY A 86 -8.41 22.06 2.58
CA GLY A 86 -8.25 21.50 1.25
C GLY A 86 -8.38 19.97 1.19
N PRO A 87 -8.21 19.34 0.01
CA PRO A 87 -8.43 17.91 -0.20
C PRO A 87 -7.35 17.02 0.43
N LEU A 88 -6.14 17.54 0.62
CA LEU A 88 -4.95 16.76 0.99
C LEU A 88 -5.10 15.95 2.29
N PRO A 89 -5.62 16.49 3.41
CA PRO A 89 -5.73 15.72 4.65
C PRO A 89 -6.72 14.55 4.57
N TYR A 90 -7.78 14.69 3.76
CA TYR A 90 -8.71 13.58 3.50
C TYR A 90 -8.03 12.47 2.69
N VAL A 91 -7.25 12.83 1.66
CA VAL A 91 -6.46 11.88 0.87
C VAL A 91 -5.47 11.12 1.75
N LEU A 92 -4.68 11.83 2.57
CA LEU A 92 -3.71 11.20 3.46
C LEU A 92 -4.36 10.25 4.46
N THR A 93 -5.53 10.62 5.00
CA THR A 93 -6.25 9.80 5.98
C THR A 93 -6.72 8.48 5.35
N ILE A 94 -7.40 8.54 4.19
CA ILE A 94 -7.88 7.35 3.48
C ILE A 94 -6.71 6.45 3.06
N GLN A 95 -5.60 7.04 2.61
CA GLN A 95 -4.44 6.30 2.12
C GLN A 95 -3.59 5.67 3.25
N LEU A 96 -3.71 6.14 4.50
CA LEU A 96 -2.97 5.63 5.66
C LEU A 96 -3.20 4.15 5.96
N LEU A 97 -4.30 3.59 5.44
CA LEU A 97 -4.62 2.17 5.59
C LEU A 97 -3.69 1.27 4.74
N PHE A 98 -3.06 1.82 3.69
CA PHE A 98 -2.21 1.06 2.77
C PHE A 98 -0.95 0.50 3.45
N PRO A 99 -0.14 1.31 4.17
CA PRO A 99 1.01 0.79 4.90
C PRO A 99 0.63 -0.28 5.92
N VAL A 100 -0.54 -0.17 6.57
CA VAL A 100 -1.01 -1.15 7.56
C VAL A 100 -1.30 -2.50 6.91
N ILE A 101 -2.01 -2.52 5.77
CA ILE A 101 -2.24 -3.78 5.01
C ILE A 101 -0.90 -4.35 4.54
N LEU A 102 -0.06 -3.51 3.94
CA LEU A 102 1.22 -3.92 3.38
C LEU A 102 2.13 -4.54 4.45
N THR A 103 2.25 -3.92 5.63
CA THR A 103 3.09 -4.43 6.72
C THR A 103 2.59 -5.75 7.27
N ASN A 104 1.27 -5.93 7.40
CA ASN A 104 0.67 -7.19 7.86
C ASN A 104 0.98 -8.33 6.87
N ILE A 105 0.78 -8.12 5.56
CA ILE A 105 1.09 -9.14 4.56
C ILE A 105 2.60 -9.46 4.53
N VAL A 106 3.45 -8.43 4.58
CA VAL A 106 4.91 -8.63 4.62
C VAL A 106 5.36 -9.30 5.92
N TYR A 107 4.66 -9.06 7.02
CA TYR A 107 4.92 -9.71 8.31
C TYR A 107 4.63 -11.22 8.23
N GLU A 108 3.47 -11.60 7.72
CA GLU A 108 3.12 -13.00 7.48
C GLU A 108 4.14 -13.69 6.58
N LYS A 109 4.56 -13.03 5.51
CA LYS A 109 5.58 -13.52 4.57
C LYS A 109 6.95 -13.67 5.23
N GLN A 110 7.40 -12.67 5.99
CA GLN A 110 8.69 -12.68 6.68
C GLN A 110 8.75 -13.80 7.73
N LYS A 111 7.66 -14.02 8.45
CA LYS A 111 7.52 -15.06 9.47
C LYS A 111 7.16 -16.43 8.89
N LYS A 112 6.89 -16.52 7.58
CA LYS A 112 6.47 -17.74 6.87
C LYS A 112 5.20 -18.37 7.44
N LEU A 113 4.29 -17.55 7.99
CA LEU A 113 3.06 -18.01 8.64
C LEU A 113 2.16 -18.78 7.68
N ARG A 114 2.09 -18.38 6.41
CA ARG A 114 1.32 -19.11 5.39
C ARG A 114 1.80 -20.56 5.21
N ILE A 115 3.12 -20.79 5.23
CA ILE A 115 3.67 -22.16 5.12
C ILE A 115 3.29 -22.97 6.35
N MET A 116 3.33 -22.36 7.54
CA MET A 116 2.85 -23.01 8.75
C MET A 116 1.35 -23.33 8.65
N MET A 117 0.51 -22.41 8.20
CA MET A 117 -0.93 -22.67 8.00
C MET A 117 -1.17 -23.82 7.00
N LYS A 118 -0.36 -23.94 5.95
CA LYS A 118 -0.39 -25.09 5.03
C LYS A 118 -0.05 -26.41 5.71
N MET A 119 0.92 -26.43 6.62
CA MET A 119 1.24 -27.62 7.43
C MET A 119 0.07 -28.04 8.33
N HIS A 120 -0.82 -27.12 8.68
CA HIS A 120 -2.07 -27.41 9.40
C HIS A 120 -3.23 -27.79 8.47
N GLY A 121 -2.98 -27.98 7.17
CA GLY A 121 -3.99 -28.41 6.18
C GLY A 121 -4.77 -27.26 5.52
N LEU A 122 -4.38 -26.00 5.70
CA LEU A 122 -5.03 -24.89 4.99
C LEU A 122 -4.59 -24.85 3.53
N GLY A 123 -5.55 -24.97 2.60
CA GLY A 123 -5.30 -24.79 1.17
C GLY A 123 -4.96 -23.34 0.80
N ASP A 124 -4.37 -23.14 -0.37
CA ASP A 124 -3.99 -21.80 -0.85
C ASP A 124 -5.19 -20.87 -1.07
N LEU A 125 -6.24 -21.37 -1.74
CA LEU A 125 -7.39 -20.55 -2.10
C LEU A 125 -8.18 -20.04 -0.88
N PRO A 126 -8.49 -20.88 0.14
CA PRO A 126 -9.06 -20.41 1.40
C PRO A 126 -8.25 -19.28 2.05
N TYR A 127 -6.92 -19.40 2.12
CA TYR A 127 -6.05 -18.36 2.66
C TYR A 127 -6.27 -17.02 1.95
N TRP A 128 -6.23 -16.99 0.62
CA TRP A 128 -6.45 -15.77 -0.16
C TRP A 128 -7.83 -15.15 0.09
N THR A 129 -8.88 -15.96 0.08
CA THR A 129 -10.25 -15.47 0.30
C THR A 129 -10.44 -14.91 1.71
N ILE A 130 -9.88 -15.56 2.74
CA ILE A 130 -9.97 -15.13 4.13
C ILE A 130 -9.18 -13.85 4.34
N SER A 131 -7.92 -13.79 3.86
CA SER A 131 -7.09 -12.59 3.96
C SER A 131 -7.73 -11.40 3.24
N TYR A 132 -8.23 -11.59 2.03
CA TYR A 132 -8.91 -10.53 1.28
C TYR A 132 -10.20 -10.05 1.98
N CYS A 133 -11.03 -10.98 2.45
CA CYS A 133 -12.25 -10.66 3.20
C CYS A 133 -11.95 -9.90 4.50
N TYR A 134 -10.93 -10.33 5.25
CA TYR A 134 -10.48 -9.67 6.47
C TYR A 134 -10.07 -8.22 6.20
N PHE A 135 -9.24 -7.97 5.17
CA PHE A 135 -8.83 -6.61 4.84
C PHE A 135 -9.98 -5.76 4.30
N ILE A 136 -10.90 -6.32 3.51
CA ILE A 136 -12.10 -5.58 3.09
C ILE A 136 -12.94 -5.17 4.31
N LEU A 137 -13.18 -6.08 5.25
CA LEU A 137 -13.98 -5.79 6.44
C LEU A 137 -13.32 -4.71 7.31
N LEU A 138 -12.00 -4.82 7.50
CA LEU A 138 -11.21 -3.82 8.23
C LEU A 138 -11.27 -2.44 7.56
N SER A 139 -11.09 -2.38 6.24
CA SER A 139 -11.17 -1.15 5.44
C SER A 139 -12.57 -0.53 5.46
N MET A 140 -13.60 -1.37 5.41
CA MET A 140 -15.01 -0.94 5.49
C MET A 140 -15.32 -0.33 6.85
N LEU A 141 -14.90 -0.97 7.94
CA LEU A 141 -15.09 -0.44 9.29
C LEU A 141 -14.36 0.90 9.49
N TYR A 142 -13.13 1.01 8.96
CA TYR A 142 -12.36 2.25 9.01
C TYR A 142 -13.06 3.40 8.29
N LEU A 143 -13.53 3.16 7.06
CA LEU A 143 -14.21 4.19 6.27
C LEU A 143 -15.55 4.63 6.84
N LEU A 144 -16.35 3.68 7.32
CA LEU A 144 -17.61 4.00 7.99
C LEU A 144 -17.34 4.86 9.23
N SER A 145 -16.31 4.51 10.01
CA SER A 145 -15.89 5.31 11.17
C SER A 145 -15.42 6.72 10.76
N PHE A 146 -14.66 6.83 9.68
CA PHE A 146 -14.19 8.11 9.14
C PHE A 146 -15.35 8.98 8.62
N MET A 147 -16.34 8.37 7.96
CA MET A 147 -17.55 9.05 7.48
C MET A 147 -18.43 9.54 8.64
N VAL A 148 -18.66 8.68 9.63
CA VAL A 148 -19.42 9.04 10.84
C VAL A 148 -18.70 10.16 11.60
N PHE A 149 -17.38 10.06 11.76
CA PHE A 149 -16.59 11.13 12.36
C PHE A 149 -16.76 12.44 11.59
N GLY A 150 -16.55 12.43 10.27
CA GLY A 150 -16.66 13.63 9.44
C GLY A 150 -18.04 14.29 9.48
N THR A 151 -19.10 13.49 9.53
CA THR A 151 -20.48 13.98 9.65
C THR A 151 -20.80 14.53 11.04
N VAL A 152 -20.34 13.90 12.12
CA VAL A 152 -20.53 14.38 13.51
C VAL A 152 -19.84 15.73 13.72
N PHE A 153 -18.60 15.89 13.23
CA PHE A 153 -17.85 17.14 13.35
C PHE A 153 -18.33 18.26 12.42
N GLY A 154 -19.22 17.95 11.48
CA GLY A 154 -19.86 18.95 10.65
C GLY A 154 -19.07 19.42 9.45
N PHE A 155 -18.15 18.59 8.94
CA PHE A 155 -17.46 18.90 7.69
C PHE A 155 -18.42 18.87 6.51
N THR A 156 -18.47 19.96 5.76
CA THR A 156 -19.36 20.15 4.60
C THR A 156 -19.07 19.13 3.50
N PHE A 157 -17.81 18.71 3.37
CA PHE A 157 -17.37 17.62 2.50
C PHE A 157 -18.22 16.35 2.65
N PHE A 158 -18.50 15.93 3.90
CA PHE A 158 -19.25 14.70 4.16
C PHE A 158 -20.75 14.91 4.14
N ARG A 159 -21.25 16.07 4.59
CA ARG A 159 -22.69 16.32 4.74
C ARG A 159 -23.39 16.72 3.45
N LEU A 160 -22.71 17.45 2.56
CA LEU A 160 -23.35 18.02 1.35
C LEU A 160 -23.39 17.03 0.19
N ASN A 161 -22.42 16.13 0.10
CA ASN A 161 -22.35 15.12 -0.94
C ASN A 161 -23.18 13.88 -0.55
N SER A 162 -23.73 13.16 -1.52
CA SER A 162 -24.53 11.96 -1.26
C SER A 162 -23.69 10.84 -0.63
N TYR A 163 -24.14 10.31 0.51
CA TYR A 163 -23.49 9.18 1.20
C TYR A 163 -23.38 7.93 0.33
N GLY A 164 -24.36 7.66 -0.53
CA GLY A 164 -24.33 6.51 -1.43
C GLY A 164 -23.20 6.62 -2.46
N VAL A 165 -22.99 7.82 -3.01
CA VAL A 165 -21.91 8.08 -3.98
C VAL A 165 -20.56 7.96 -3.28
N GLN A 166 -20.39 8.62 -2.12
CA GLN A 166 -19.17 8.51 -1.31
C GLN A 166 -18.81 7.06 -0.99
N PHE A 167 -19.79 6.27 -0.55
CA PHE A 167 -19.59 4.86 -0.22
C PHE A 167 -19.08 4.05 -1.41
N VAL A 168 -19.68 4.19 -2.60
CA VAL A 168 -19.25 3.43 -3.78
C VAL A 168 -17.82 3.78 -4.21
N PHE A 169 -17.47 5.07 -4.25
CA PHE A 169 -16.12 5.49 -4.62
C PHE A 169 -15.08 5.03 -3.60
N TYR A 170 -15.36 5.16 -2.30
CA TYR A 170 -14.43 4.71 -1.27
C TYR A 170 -14.32 3.18 -1.21
N PHE A 171 -15.42 2.45 -1.42
CA PHE A 171 -15.39 0.98 -1.51
C PHE A 171 -14.55 0.50 -2.70
N ALA A 172 -14.72 1.12 -3.87
CA ALA A 172 -13.92 0.83 -5.05
C ALA A 172 -12.43 1.13 -4.77
N TYR A 173 -12.14 2.26 -4.12
CA TYR A 173 -10.77 2.63 -3.78
C TYR A 173 -10.12 1.66 -2.79
N MET A 174 -10.84 1.24 -1.75
CA MET A 174 -10.32 0.27 -0.79
C MET A 174 -10.03 -1.07 -1.44
N SER A 175 -10.90 -1.53 -2.33
CA SER A 175 -10.72 -2.78 -3.07
C SER A 175 -9.47 -2.71 -3.97
N LEU A 176 -9.25 -1.56 -4.60
CA LEU A 176 -8.04 -1.25 -5.37
C LEU A 176 -6.79 -1.20 -4.47
N GLN A 177 -6.85 -0.50 -3.34
CA GLN A 177 -5.75 -0.33 -2.38
C GLN A 177 -5.29 -1.66 -1.78
N ILE A 178 -6.22 -2.56 -1.46
CA ILE A 178 -5.93 -3.92 -1.00
C ILE A 178 -5.20 -4.71 -2.09
N SER A 179 -5.69 -4.66 -3.33
CA SER A 179 -5.10 -5.39 -4.47
C SER A 179 -3.70 -4.86 -4.80
N PHE A 180 -3.52 -3.54 -4.73
CA PHE A 180 -2.21 -2.91 -4.86
C PHE A 180 -1.27 -3.29 -3.71
N ALA A 181 -1.76 -3.44 -2.47
CA ALA A 181 -0.96 -3.90 -1.33
C ALA A 181 -0.49 -5.35 -1.51
N PHE A 182 -1.36 -6.26 -1.99
CA PHE A 182 -0.97 -7.63 -2.32
C PHE A 182 0.12 -7.67 -3.40
N LEU A 183 -0.02 -6.84 -4.44
CA LEU A 183 0.99 -6.70 -5.49
C LEU A 183 2.32 -6.21 -4.91
N MET A 184 2.30 -5.11 -4.15
CA MET A 184 3.50 -4.49 -3.57
C MET A 184 4.19 -5.40 -2.53
N ALA A 185 3.45 -6.23 -1.80
CA ALA A 185 4.02 -7.18 -0.85
C ALA A 185 4.96 -8.20 -1.51
N THR A 186 4.84 -8.44 -2.82
CA THR A 186 5.76 -9.31 -3.56
C THR A 186 7.18 -8.74 -3.64
N CYS A 187 7.32 -7.41 -3.65
CA CYS A 187 8.58 -6.68 -3.76
C CYS A 187 9.38 -6.63 -2.44
N PHE A 188 8.71 -6.82 -1.30
CA PHE A 188 9.34 -6.70 0.01
C PHE A 188 9.58 -8.06 0.68
N SER A 189 10.70 -8.17 1.39
CA SER A 189 11.07 -9.32 2.22
C SER A 189 11.17 -8.96 3.71
N ASN A 190 11.35 -7.68 4.04
CA ASN A 190 11.46 -7.18 5.40
C ASN A 190 10.30 -6.23 5.72
N VAL A 191 9.70 -6.40 6.90
CA VAL A 191 8.58 -5.55 7.37
C VAL A 191 9.01 -4.10 7.55
N ARG A 192 10.18 -3.86 8.16
CA ARG A 192 10.67 -2.49 8.44
C ARG A 192 10.82 -1.66 7.16
N THR A 193 11.37 -2.24 6.11
CA THR A 193 11.53 -1.54 4.82
C THR A 193 10.18 -1.32 4.15
N ALA A 194 9.27 -2.30 4.22
CA ALA A 194 7.93 -2.16 3.66
C ALA A 194 7.12 -1.07 4.37
N ALA A 195 7.22 -0.97 5.69
CA ALA A 195 6.58 0.07 6.49
C ALA A 195 7.05 1.47 6.06
N VAL A 196 8.37 1.68 6.08
CA VAL A 196 8.98 2.98 5.74
C VAL A 196 8.61 3.39 4.31
N ILE A 197 8.75 2.48 3.34
CA ILE A 197 8.41 2.76 1.94
C ILE A 197 6.90 2.98 1.76
N GLY A 198 6.07 2.24 2.49
CA GLY A 198 4.62 2.44 2.52
C GLY A 198 4.25 3.84 2.99
N TYR A 199 4.81 4.32 4.10
CA TYR A 199 4.55 5.68 4.58
C TYR A 199 5.08 6.75 3.63
N PHE A 200 6.30 6.58 3.10
CA PHE A 200 6.84 7.49 2.08
C PHE A 200 5.95 7.54 0.83
N TYR A 201 5.40 6.40 0.42
CA TYR A 201 4.43 6.34 -0.66
C TYR A 201 3.17 7.15 -0.33
N VAL A 202 2.58 6.98 0.86
CA VAL A 202 1.38 7.74 1.29
C VAL A 202 1.64 9.25 1.29
N PHE A 203 2.65 9.71 2.03
CA PHE A 203 2.94 11.13 2.14
C PHE A 203 3.43 11.72 0.82
N GLY A 204 4.33 11.03 0.13
CA GLY A 204 4.91 11.49 -1.13
C GLY A 204 3.87 11.60 -2.22
N SER A 205 3.04 10.57 -2.42
CA SER A 205 2.02 10.60 -3.46
C SER A 205 0.89 11.61 -3.17
N GLY A 206 0.48 11.78 -1.91
CA GLY A 206 -0.50 12.80 -1.53
C GLY A 206 -0.01 14.23 -1.81
N LEU A 207 1.24 14.54 -1.46
CA LEU A 207 1.85 15.85 -1.75
C LEU A 207 2.07 16.06 -3.24
N ILE A 208 2.58 15.06 -3.95
CA ILE A 208 2.76 15.14 -5.41
C ILE A 208 1.41 15.35 -6.09
N ALA A 209 0.33 14.71 -5.62
CA ALA A 209 -0.99 14.93 -6.19
C ALA A 209 -1.48 16.37 -6.00
N ASP A 210 -1.33 16.94 -4.81
CA ASP A 210 -1.78 18.31 -4.52
C ASP A 210 -0.98 19.39 -5.28
N TYR A 211 0.35 19.26 -5.37
CA TYR A 211 1.20 20.25 -6.03
C TYR A 211 1.35 20.03 -7.54
N PHE A 212 1.49 18.78 -7.96
CA PHE A 212 1.77 18.46 -9.36
C PHE A 212 0.51 18.09 -10.12
N PHE A 213 -0.42 17.29 -9.58
CA PHE A 213 -1.58 16.81 -10.34
C PHE A 213 -2.74 17.83 -10.37
N LYS A 214 -2.97 18.57 -9.27
CA LYS A 214 -4.03 19.59 -9.18
C LYS A 214 -4.04 20.61 -10.32
N PRO A 215 -2.91 21.22 -10.74
CA PRO A 215 -2.92 22.17 -11.87
C PRO A 215 -3.40 21.52 -13.18
N TYR A 216 -3.14 20.23 -13.39
CA TYR A 216 -3.62 19.52 -14.59
C TYR A 216 -5.13 19.27 -14.58
N ILE A 217 -5.73 19.16 -13.39
CA ILE A 217 -7.18 19.03 -13.24
C ILE A 217 -7.87 20.36 -13.53
N GLU A 218 -7.27 21.47 -13.09
CA GLU A 218 -7.84 22.81 -13.18
C GLU A 218 -7.66 23.44 -14.58
N ASP A 219 -6.66 23.00 -15.34
CA ASP A 219 -6.39 23.54 -16.68
C ASP A 219 -7.32 22.95 -17.76
N ILE A 220 -8.04 23.84 -18.44
CA ILE A 220 -8.98 23.52 -19.53
C ILE A 220 -8.21 23.16 -20.83
N PHE A 221 -6.96 23.59 -20.98
CA PHE A 221 -6.20 23.42 -22.22
C PHE A 221 -5.45 22.08 -22.32
N ILE A 222 -5.37 21.33 -21.22
CA ILE A 222 -4.66 20.05 -21.19
C ILE A 222 -5.53 18.93 -21.75
N SER A 223 -4.91 18.05 -22.54
CA SER A 223 -5.64 16.92 -23.12
C SER A 223 -6.04 15.91 -22.03
N ARG A 224 -7.29 15.44 -22.10
CA ARG A 224 -7.87 14.47 -21.15
C ARG A 224 -7.03 13.19 -21.03
N SER A 225 -6.30 12.81 -22.08
CA SER A 225 -5.42 11.64 -22.09
C SER A 225 -4.30 11.74 -21.07
N TRP A 226 -3.72 12.92 -20.83
CA TRP A 226 -2.67 13.08 -19.81
C TRP A 226 -3.21 12.89 -18.40
N ILE A 227 -4.43 13.36 -18.16
CA ILE A 227 -5.12 13.16 -16.87
C ILE A 227 -5.36 11.66 -16.65
N ILE A 228 -5.90 10.95 -17.64
CA ILE A 228 -6.15 9.49 -17.58
C ILE A 228 -4.85 8.71 -17.33
N LEU A 229 -3.73 9.10 -17.96
CA LEU A 229 -2.44 8.44 -17.74
C LEU A 229 -1.92 8.63 -16.31
N LEU A 230 -2.10 9.81 -15.72
CA LEU A 230 -1.74 10.09 -14.34
C LEU A 230 -2.69 9.35 -13.37
N GLU A 231 -3.97 9.27 -13.69
CA GLU A 231 -4.98 8.51 -12.93
C GLU A 231 -4.71 7.01 -12.88
N LEU A 232 -3.84 6.47 -13.76
CA LEU A 232 -3.38 5.08 -13.72
C LEU A 232 -2.49 4.76 -12.49
N PHE A 233 -2.19 5.78 -11.69
CA PHE A 233 -1.54 5.64 -10.39
C PHE A 233 -2.58 5.79 -9.28
N PRO A 234 -2.87 4.74 -8.48
CA PRO A 234 -4.00 4.74 -7.54
C PRO A 234 -4.14 5.95 -6.61
N PRO A 235 -3.05 6.54 -6.07
CA PRO A 235 -3.14 7.74 -5.24
C PRO A 235 -3.71 8.95 -5.99
N PHE A 236 -3.45 9.07 -7.29
CA PHE A 236 -3.94 10.19 -8.10
C PHE A 236 -5.42 10.03 -8.40
N SER A 237 -5.90 8.80 -8.61
CA SER A 237 -7.34 8.51 -8.72
C SER A 237 -8.08 8.87 -7.42
N LEU A 238 -7.51 8.54 -6.24
CA LEU A 238 -8.09 9.00 -4.95
C LEU A 238 -8.10 10.52 -4.84
N TYR A 239 -6.99 11.16 -5.18
CA TYR A 239 -6.89 12.62 -5.13
C TYR A 239 -7.96 13.27 -6.01
N ARG A 240 -8.19 12.75 -7.23
CA ARG A 240 -9.25 13.26 -8.13
C ARG A 240 -10.63 13.15 -7.49
N ILE A 241 -10.98 12.02 -6.88
CA ILE A 241 -12.27 11.81 -6.20
C ILE A 241 -12.47 12.84 -5.08
N VAL A 242 -11.48 12.98 -4.20
CA VAL A 242 -11.55 13.88 -3.05
C VAL A 242 -11.59 15.33 -3.53
N TYR A 243 -10.82 15.68 -4.56
CA TYR A 243 -10.85 17.01 -5.16
C TYR A 243 -12.24 17.37 -5.69
N GLU A 244 -12.86 16.48 -6.46
CA GLU A 244 -14.19 16.69 -7.05
C GLU A 244 -15.29 16.80 -6.00
N PHE A 245 -15.26 15.96 -4.96
CA PHE A 245 -16.16 16.09 -3.81
C PHE A 245 -15.95 17.39 -3.03
N SER A 246 -14.70 17.82 -2.86
CA SER A 246 -14.35 19.07 -2.19
C SER A 246 -14.80 20.29 -3.00
N GLN A 247 -14.62 20.26 -4.31
CA GLN A 247 -15.03 21.34 -5.21
C GLN A 247 -16.56 21.42 -5.27
N SER A 248 -17.25 20.30 -5.37
CA SER A 248 -18.71 20.24 -5.37
C SER A 248 -19.29 20.80 -4.06
N ALA A 249 -18.72 20.43 -2.91
CA ALA A 249 -19.13 20.97 -1.60
C ALA A 249 -18.81 22.48 -1.46
N SER A 250 -17.67 22.93 -1.98
CA SER A 250 -17.26 24.35 -1.92
C SER A 250 -18.15 25.22 -2.81
N LEU A 251 -18.58 24.71 -3.98
CA LEU A 251 -19.45 25.44 -4.89
C LEU A 251 -20.86 25.65 -4.31
N VAL A 252 -21.38 24.73 -3.49
CA VAL A 252 -22.64 24.91 -2.74
C VAL A 252 -22.62 26.19 -1.90
N SER A 253 -21.48 26.48 -1.26
CA SER A 253 -21.35 27.69 -0.44
C SER A 253 -21.39 29.00 -1.26
N GLN A 254 -21.22 28.91 -2.58
CA GLN A 254 -21.14 30.06 -3.49
C GLN A 254 -22.35 30.19 -4.42
N ILE A 255 -22.94 29.06 -4.81
CA ILE A 255 -24.05 28.94 -5.74
C ILE A 255 -24.97 27.92 -5.10
N ASP A 256 -26.23 28.29 -4.82
CA ASP A 256 -27.25 27.53 -4.08
C ASP A 256 -27.63 26.19 -4.76
N ARG A 257 -26.64 25.28 -4.85
CA ARG A 257 -26.70 23.96 -5.45
C ARG A 257 -26.49 22.93 -4.37
N THR A 258 -27.07 21.75 -4.53
CA THR A 258 -26.75 20.59 -3.69
C THR A 258 -25.35 20.06 -4.01
N GLY A 259 -24.70 19.37 -3.06
CA GLY A 259 -23.43 18.69 -3.33
C GLY A 259 -23.59 17.54 -4.32
N MET A 260 -22.51 16.78 -4.57
CA MET A 260 -22.46 15.77 -5.63
C MET A 260 -23.52 14.67 -5.43
N GLN A 261 -24.37 14.49 -6.44
CA GLN A 261 -25.38 13.45 -6.53
C GLN A 261 -25.08 12.43 -7.63
N TRP A 262 -25.86 11.35 -7.66
CA TRP A 262 -25.77 10.30 -8.68
C TRP A 262 -25.99 10.81 -10.11
N SER A 263 -26.88 11.79 -10.28
CA SER A 263 -27.16 12.43 -11.57
C SER A 263 -25.95 13.18 -12.10
N ASP A 264 -25.14 13.74 -11.21
CA ASP A 264 -24.02 14.60 -11.58
C ASP A 264 -22.86 13.78 -12.13
N LEU A 265 -22.74 12.49 -11.77
CA LEU A 265 -21.61 11.63 -12.18
C LEU A 265 -21.40 11.53 -13.70
N ASN A 266 -22.47 11.71 -14.48
CA ASN A 266 -22.43 11.65 -15.94
C ASN A 266 -22.13 13.01 -16.61
N ASP A 267 -21.88 14.08 -15.84
CA ASP A 267 -21.54 15.39 -16.41
C ASP A 267 -20.16 15.32 -17.10
N PRO A 268 -20.06 15.61 -18.41
CA PRO A 268 -18.79 15.57 -19.14
C PRO A 268 -17.74 16.57 -18.64
N LYS A 269 -18.11 17.48 -17.73
CA LYS A 269 -17.19 18.41 -17.05
C LYS A 269 -16.52 17.78 -15.83
N ASN A 270 -17.14 16.80 -15.18
CA ASN A 270 -16.54 16.11 -14.05
C ASN A 270 -15.87 14.81 -14.49
N GLY A 271 -14.78 14.46 -13.84
CA GLY A 271 -13.99 13.26 -14.15
C GLY A 271 -14.49 11.99 -13.45
N MET A 272 -15.67 12.03 -12.82
CA MET A 272 -16.04 11.01 -11.82
C MET A 272 -16.32 9.63 -12.44
N THR A 273 -17.01 9.58 -13.57
CA THR A 273 -17.25 8.32 -14.30
C THR A 273 -15.96 7.72 -14.84
N SER A 274 -15.07 8.52 -15.42
CA SER A 274 -13.78 8.03 -15.93
C SER A 274 -12.94 7.45 -14.79
N VAL A 275 -12.82 8.16 -13.67
CA VAL A 275 -12.05 7.69 -12.51
C VAL A 275 -12.61 6.38 -11.97
N LEU A 276 -13.94 6.26 -11.82
CA LEU A 276 -14.56 5.02 -11.37
C LEU A 276 -14.24 3.84 -12.30
N THR A 277 -14.33 4.06 -13.62
CA THR A 277 -14.02 3.00 -14.60
C THR A 277 -12.55 2.59 -14.55
N ILE A 278 -11.63 3.54 -14.42
CA ILE A 278 -10.19 3.27 -14.28
C ILE A 278 -9.94 2.44 -13.03
N MET A 279 -10.49 2.83 -11.88
CA MET A 279 -10.29 2.11 -10.62
C MET A 279 -10.78 0.67 -10.67
N VAL A 280 -11.93 0.40 -11.30
CA VAL A 280 -12.45 -0.96 -11.43
C VAL A 280 -11.56 -1.80 -12.35
N LEU A 281 -11.08 -1.23 -13.45
CA LEU A 281 -10.15 -1.91 -14.36
C LEU A 281 -8.81 -2.21 -13.67
N GLU A 282 -8.24 -1.24 -12.95
CA GLU A 282 -7.01 -1.40 -12.19
C GLU A 282 -7.16 -2.41 -11.06
N TRP A 283 -8.30 -2.41 -10.37
CA TRP A 283 -8.57 -3.36 -9.32
C TRP A 283 -8.48 -4.79 -9.84
N ILE A 284 -9.18 -5.09 -10.93
CA ILE A 284 -9.14 -6.42 -11.57
C ILE A 284 -7.72 -6.73 -12.04
N LEU A 285 -7.04 -5.77 -12.67
CA LEU A 285 -5.67 -5.94 -13.17
C LEU A 285 -4.68 -6.29 -12.06
N PHE A 286 -4.67 -5.54 -10.95
CA PHE A 286 -3.75 -5.77 -9.83
C PHE A 286 -4.07 -7.06 -9.09
N LEU A 287 -5.35 -7.42 -8.95
CA LEU A 287 -5.72 -8.70 -8.35
C LEU A 287 -5.20 -9.87 -9.19
N LEU A 288 -5.43 -9.86 -10.51
CA LEU A 288 -4.90 -10.88 -11.42
C LEU A 288 -3.36 -10.92 -11.41
N LEU A 289 -2.69 -9.76 -11.43
CA LEU A 289 -1.25 -9.69 -11.39
C LEU A 289 -0.68 -10.20 -10.06
N SER A 290 -1.36 -9.94 -8.94
CA SER A 290 -0.96 -10.42 -7.61
C SER A 290 -1.02 -11.95 -7.52
N LEU A 291 -2.11 -12.57 -8.01
CA LEU A 291 -2.26 -14.02 -8.07
C LEU A 291 -1.23 -14.66 -9.00
N TYR A 292 -0.97 -14.03 -10.15
CA TYR A 292 0.05 -14.47 -11.09
C TYR A 292 1.45 -14.47 -10.45
N LEU A 293 1.85 -13.36 -9.81
CA LEU A 293 3.16 -13.25 -9.18
C LEU A 293 3.31 -14.16 -7.96
N ASP A 294 2.24 -14.48 -7.24
CA ASP A 294 2.32 -15.45 -6.15
C ASP A 294 2.60 -16.86 -6.67
N HIS A 295 1.92 -17.29 -7.74
CA HIS A 295 2.10 -18.62 -8.32
C HIS A 295 3.50 -18.81 -8.94
N PHE A 296 4.01 -17.81 -9.66
CA PHE A 296 5.33 -17.89 -10.32
C PHE A 296 6.52 -17.47 -9.42
N GLY A 297 6.24 -17.01 -8.20
CA GLY A 297 7.22 -16.59 -7.21
C GLY A 297 7.67 -15.13 -7.35
N SER A 298 8.56 -14.70 -6.43
CA SER A 298 8.94 -13.29 -6.22
C SER A 298 9.19 -12.50 -7.50
N PHE A 299 8.79 -11.22 -7.50
CA PHE A 299 8.94 -10.25 -8.60
C PHE A 299 10.30 -10.34 -9.33
N GLN A 300 11.39 -10.57 -8.59
CA GLN A 300 12.75 -10.70 -9.12
C GLN A 300 13.01 -12.00 -9.90
N SER A 301 12.31 -13.09 -9.56
CA SER A 301 12.38 -14.39 -10.24
C SER A 301 11.37 -14.47 -11.39
N GLY A 302 10.17 -13.90 -11.19
CA GLY A 302 9.10 -13.82 -12.18
C GLY A 302 9.49 -12.96 -13.39
N ILE A 303 10.05 -11.76 -13.18
CA ILE A 303 10.54 -10.91 -14.29
C ILE A 303 11.72 -11.55 -15.00
N ARG A 304 12.67 -12.17 -14.29
CA ARG A 304 13.77 -12.89 -14.95
C ARG A 304 13.27 -14.01 -15.86
N ARG A 305 12.26 -14.77 -15.43
CA ARG A 305 11.66 -15.85 -16.25
C ARG A 305 10.77 -15.32 -17.36
N ALA A 306 9.98 -14.27 -17.13
CA ALA A 306 9.17 -13.63 -18.15
C ALA A 306 10.05 -12.98 -19.23
N VAL A 307 11.14 -12.30 -18.84
CA VAL A 307 12.15 -11.76 -19.76
C VAL A 307 12.87 -12.88 -20.51
N LEU A 308 13.19 -14.01 -19.85
CA LEU A 308 13.75 -15.19 -20.53
C LEU A 308 12.78 -15.82 -21.54
N LEU A 309 11.47 -15.86 -21.24
CA LEU A 309 10.45 -16.35 -22.18
C LEU A 309 10.23 -15.38 -23.35
N LEU A 310 10.29 -14.07 -23.11
CA LEU A 310 10.21 -13.04 -24.15
C LEU A 310 11.47 -13.00 -25.04
N HIS A 311 12.65 -13.24 -24.46
CA HIS A 311 13.89 -13.42 -25.22
C HIS A 311 13.90 -14.75 -25.99
N SER A 312 13.36 -15.82 -25.41
CA SER A 312 13.25 -17.13 -26.07
C SER A 312 12.30 -17.11 -27.27
N ARG A 313 11.28 -16.23 -27.28
CA ARG A 313 10.40 -16.03 -28.45
C ARG A 313 11.01 -15.14 -29.54
N ARG A 314 12.04 -14.34 -29.25
CA ARG A 314 12.73 -13.49 -30.24
C ARG A 314 14.02 -14.10 -30.78
N ALA A 315 14.58 -15.10 -30.12
CA ALA A 315 15.75 -15.85 -30.57
C ALA A 315 15.33 -17.17 -31.23
N GLY A 316 14.62 -17.08 -32.35
CA GLY A 316 14.51 -18.19 -33.30
C GLY A 316 15.85 -18.36 -34.01
N ASN A 317 16.43 -19.55 -33.90
CA ASN A 317 17.62 -20.04 -34.62
C ASN A 317 18.89 -19.19 -34.54
N ARG A 318 19.67 -19.42 -33.48
CA ARG A 318 21.13 -19.54 -33.61
C ARG A 318 21.62 -20.67 -32.72
N SER A 319 21.78 -21.81 -33.37
CA SER A 319 22.68 -22.89 -32.96
C SER A 319 24.11 -22.35 -32.88
N GLN A 320 24.61 -22.23 -31.66
CA GLN A 320 26.03 -22.30 -31.29
C GLN A 320 26.09 -23.25 -30.09
N SER A 321 26.24 -24.56 -30.30
CA SER A 321 27.51 -25.27 -30.49
C SER A 321 28.56 -24.91 -29.43
N SER A 322 28.65 -25.81 -28.45
CA SER A 322 29.89 -26.28 -27.82
C SER A 322 30.92 -25.24 -27.38
N GLN A 323 30.73 -24.67 -26.18
CA GLN A 323 31.87 -24.24 -25.35
C GLN A 323 31.45 -24.04 -23.89
N GLN A 324 31.08 -25.14 -23.20
CA GLN A 324 31.04 -25.16 -21.73
C GLN A 324 31.09 -26.57 -21.10
N GLN A 325 31.33 -27.62 -21.90
CA GLN A 325 31.38 -29.01 -21.40
C GLN A 325 32.80 -29.54 -21.12
N THR A 326 33.85 -28.77 -21.38
CA THR A 326 35.24 -29.27 -21.23
C THR A 326 36.01 -28.69 -20.04
N THR A 327 35.37 -27.92 -19.16
CA THR A 327 36.06 -27.34 -17.98
C THR A 327 35.48 -27.81 -16.64
N GLN A 328 34.31 -28.45 -16.63
CA GLN A 328 33.70 -28.98 -15.39
C GLN A 328 33.95 -30.48 -15.16
N ILE A 329 34.48 -31.21 -16.15
CA ILE A 329 34.83 -32.63 -16.00
C ILE A 329 36.22 -32.79 -15.33
N GLN A 330 37.03 -31.72 -15.26
CA GLN A 330 38.38 -31.77 -14.72
C GLN A 330 38.50 -31.29 -13.26
N GLU A 331 37.51 -30.54 -12.75
CA GLU A 331 37.38 -30.23 -11.30
C GLU A 331 36.56 -31.29 -10.54
N PHE A 332 35.73 -32.09 -11.21
CA PHE A 332 34.97 -33.18 -10.55
C PHE A 332 35.83 -34.41 -10.20
N LYS A 333 37.08 -34.46 -10.67
CA LYS A 333 38.04 -35.56 -10.39
C LYS A 333 39.16 -35.19 -9.42
N ALA A 334 39.16 -33.98 -8.87
CA ALA A 334 40.24 -33.48 -8.01
C ALA A 334 39.78 -33.11 -6.59
N SER A 335 38.61 -33.59 -6.15
CA SER A 335 38.15 -33.49 -4.75
C SER A 335 37.68 -34.83 -4.19
N VAL A 336 38.37 -35.92 -4.55
CA VAL A 336 38.31 -37.18 -3.78
C VAL A 336 39.24 -37.01 -2.57
N GLU A 337 38.88 -36.08 -1.69
CA GLU A 337 39.56 -35.84 -0.44
C GLU A 337 38.86 -36.73 0.60
N MET A 338 39.34 -37.98 0.73
CA MET A 338 38.89 -39.01 1.70
C MET A 338 37.43 -38.84 2.15
N GLU A 339 36.46 -39.02 1.24
CA GLU A 339 35.08 -39.25 1.68
C GLU A 339 35.09 -40.50 2.57
N ARG A 340 34.55 -40.37 3.77
CA ARG A 340 34.51 -41.47 4.72
C ARG A 340 33.71 -42.62 4.11
N THR A 341 34.14 -43.86 4.38
CA THR A 341 33.57 -45.07 3.77
C THR A 341 32.09 -45.29 4.09
N ASP A 342 31.58 -44.69 5.17
CA ASP A 342 30.17 -44.64 5.54
C ASP A 342 29.35 -43.72 4.62
N VAL A 343 29.86 -42.54 4.26
CA VAL A 343 29.18 -41.58 3.36
C VAL A 343 29.01 -42.14 1.95
N ILE A 344 30.03 -42.82 1.44
CA ILE A 344 29.99 -43.46 0.11
C ILE A 344 28.93 -44.57 0.09
N LYS A 345 28.91 -45.44 1.12
CA LYS A 345 27.92 -46.50 1.27
C LYS A 345 26.49 -45.96 1.36
N GLU A 346 26.29 -44.89 2.12
CA GLU A 346 24.98 -44.24 2.25
C GLU A 346 24.51 -43.68 0.90
N ARG A 347 25.42 -43.06 0.14
CA ARG A 347 25.14 -42.54 -1.20
C ARG A 347 24.78 -43.64 -2.19
N GLU A 348 25.50 -44.77 -2.16
CA GLU A 348 25.19 -45.95 -2.98
C GLU A 348 23.83 -46.55 -2.60
N MET A 349 23.53 -46.64 -1.30
CA MET A 349 22.24 -47.12 -0.79
C MET A 349 21.09 -46.22 -1.27
N VAL A 350 21.22 -44.89 -1.15
CA VAL A 350 20.24 -43.94 -1.68
C VAL A 350 20.05 -44.15 -3.18
N GLY A 351 21.15 -44.34 -3.94
CA GLY A 351 21.08 -44.63 -5.38
C GLY A 351 20.27 -45.88 -5.72
N GLN A 352 20.37 -46.93 -4.91
CA GLN A 352 19.57 -48.16 -5.05
C GLN A 352 18.09 -47.92 -4.68
N LEU A 353 17.83 -47.21 -3.58
CA LEU A 353 16.47 -46.90 -3.12
C LEU A 353 15.68 -46.01 -4.09
N LEU A 354 16.35 -45.20 -4.91
CA LEU A 354 15.70 -44.42 -5.97
C LEU A 354 15.26 -45.28 -7.15
N GLN A 355 15.90 -46.42 -7.39
CA GLN A 355 15.54 -47.34 -8.48
C GLN A 355 14.42 -48.29 -8.05
N GLU A 356 14.43 -48.72 -6.79
CA GLU A 356 13.40 -49.56 -6.19
C GLU A 356 12.76 -48.81 -5.01
N PRO A 357 11.63 -48.09 -5.21
CA PRO A 357 10.94 -47.38 -4.14
C PRO A 357 10.32 -48.38 -3.15
N ASN A 358 11.13 -48.85 -2.20
CA ASN A 358 10.70 -49.71 -1.12
C ASN A 358 10.00 -48.89 -0.03
N SER A 359 8.82 -49.34 0.41
CA SER A 359 8.01 -48.67 1.45
C SER A 359 8.65 -48.66 2.85
N SER A 360 9.83 -49.25 3.01
CA SER A 360 10.56 -49.30 4.29
C SER A 360 11.20 -47.97 4.67
N TYR A 361 11.40 -47.05 3.74
CA TYR A 361 12.05 -45.75 3.98
C TYR A 361 11.05 -44.61 3.89
N SER A 362 11.05 -43.73 4.90
CA SER A 362 10.17 -42.56 4.96
C SER A 362 10.80 -41.31 4.39
N VAL A 363 12.12 -41.15 4.49
CA VAL A 363 12.83 -39.96 3.98
C VAL A 363 14.06 -40.40 3.20
N ILE A 364 14.20 -39.92 1.97
CA ILE A 364 15.35 -40.18 1.09
C ILE A 364 15.82 -38.84 0.55
N CYS A 365 17.05 -38.44 0.85
CA CYS A 365 17.70 -37.25 0.31
C CYS A 365 18.69 -37.66 -0.76
N ASP A 366 18.56 -37.09 -1.96
CA ASP A 366 19.47 -37.34 -3.07
C ASP A 366 20.27 -36.07 -3.40
N ASN A 367 21.57 -36.12 -3.10
CA ASN A 367 22.55 -35.07 -3.43
C ASN A 367 22.06 -33.66 -3.08
N LEU A 368 21.41 -33.50 -1.92
CA LEU A 368 20.73 -32.29 -1.53
C LEU A 368 21.75 -31.15 -1.31
N LYS A 369 21.57 -30.04 -2.03
CA LYS A 369 22.54 -28.93 -2.05
C LYS A 369 21.85 -27.59 -1.84
N LYS A 370 22.42 -26.77 -0.95
CA LYS A 370 21.98 -25.38 -0.76
C LYS A 370 23.14 -24.41 -0.84
N VAL A 371 23.00 -23.44 -1.74
CA VAL A 371 23.92 -22.31 -1.89
C VAL A 371 23.13 -21.02 -1.67
N TYR A 372 23.56 -20.21 -0.72
CA TYR A 372 23.04 -18.86 -0.54
C TYR A 372 23.90 -17.87 -1.35
N PRO A 373 23.28 -16.91 -2.06
CA PRO A 373 24.03 -15.87 -2.74
C PRO A 373 24.80 -15.05 -1.71
N GLY A 374 26.02 -14.64 -2.07
CA GLY A 374 26.81 -13.74 -1.25
C GLY A 374 26.12 -12.38 -1.12
N LYS A 375 26.19 -11.79 0.07
CA LYS A 375 25.79 -10.40 0.32
C LYS A 375 27.05 -9.57 0.60
N ASP A 376 27.01 -8.29 0.23
CA ASP A 376 28.02 -7.30 0.58
C ASP A 376 29.44 -7.65 0.08
N GLY A 377 29.56 -8.03 -1.20
CA GLY A 377 30.83 -8.38 -1.83
C GLY A 377 31.40 -9.75 -1.47
N ASN A 378 30.75 -10.51 -0.57
CA ASN A 378 31.20 -11.85 -0.20
C ASN A 378 30.92 -12.91 -1.29
N SER A 379 31.73 -13.96 -1.29
CA SER A 379 31.53 -15.14 -2.13
C SER A 379 30.26 -15.92 -1.73
N LYS A 380 29.75 -16.74 -2.66
CA LYS A 380 28.57 -17.58 -2.43
C LYS A 380 28.84 -18.55 -1.27
N LYS A 381 27.93 -18.62 -0.30
CA LYS A 381 28.08 -19.52 0.86
C LYS A 381 27.33 -20.83 0.61
N ILE A 382 28.08 -21.94 0.55
CA ILE A 382 27.50 -23.28 0.45
C ILE A 382 27.11 -23.73 1.86
N ALA A 383 25.81 -23.87 2.11
CA ALA A 383 25.27 -24.25 3.41
C ALA A 383 25.09 -25.76 3.56
N VAL A 384 24.78 -26.47 2.47
CA VAL A 384 24.71 -27.94 2.42
C VAL A 384 25.36 -28.40 1.13
N ARG A 385 26.30 -29.35 1.24
CA ARG A 385 27.11 -29.89 0.14
C ARG A 385 26.67 -31.32 -0.17
N GLU A 386 25.79 -31.47 -1.15
CA GLU A 386 25.45 -32.76 -1.80
C GLU A 386 25.15 -33.90 -0.82
N LEU A 387 24.31 -33.62 0.19
CA LEU A 387 23.98 -34.58 1.22
C LEU A 387 23.07 -35.68 0.64
N SER A 388 23.52 -36.93 0.74
CA SER A 388 22.71 -38.11 0.49
C SER A 388 22.45 -38.82 1.83
N LEU A 389 21.19 -39.09 2.13
CA LEU A 389 20.76 -39.65 3.42
C LEU A 389 19.48 -40.44 3.22
N SER A 390 19.40 -41.63 3.81
CA SER A 390 18.18 -42.42 3.90
C SER A 390 17.73 -42.54 5.37
N MET A 391 16.41 -42.55 5.59
CA MET A 391 15.81 -42.79 6.91
C MET A 391 14.71 -43.83 6.81
N ALA A 392 14.83 -44.90 7.58
CA ALA A 392 13.82 -45.95 7.66
C ALA A 392 12.59 -45.47 8.43
N ARG A 393 11.41 -46.00 8.10
CA ARG A 393 10.18 -45.73 8.87
C ARG A 393 10.36 -46.13 10.34
N GLY A 394 9.98 -45.23 11.24
CA GLY A 394 10.11 -45.41 12.70
C GLY A 394 11.50 -45.13 13.28
N GLN A 395 12.49 -44.76 12.46
CA GLN A 395 13.82 -44.41 12.92
C GLN A 395 13.85 -42.99 13.52
N CYS A 396 14.45 -42.84 14.70
CA CYS A 396 14.76 -41.53 15.28
C CYS A 396 16.13 -41.05 14.77
N PHE A 397 16.16 -39.90 14.10
CA PHE A 397 17.38 -39.33 13.52
C PHE A 397 17.67 -37.95 14.10
N GLY A 398 18.89 -37.78 14.61
CA GLY A 398 19.37 -36.53 15.20
C GLY A 398 20.52 -35.93 14.39
N VAL A 399 20.39 -34.66 13.99
CA VAL A 399 21.45 -33.93 13.28
C VAL A 399 22.32 -33.15 14.27
N LEU A 400 23.53 -33.64 14.53
CA LEU A 400 24.51 -32.99 15.42
C LEU A 400 25.66 -32.37 14.61
N GLY A 401 26.21 -31.26 15.10
CA GLY A 401 27.35 -30.58 14.47
C GLY A 401 27.58 -29.18 15.03
N PRO A 402 28.68 -28.50 14.69
CA PRO A 402 28.95 -27.14 15.16
C PRO A 402 27.96 -26.11 14.60
N ASN A 403 27.92 -24.92 15.21
CA ASN A 403 27.14 -23.81 14.70
C ASN A 403 27.62 -23.42 13.30
N GLY A 404 26.69 -23.27 12.36
CA GLY A 404 27.01 -22.97 10.96
C GLY A 404 27.26 -24.18 10.06
N ALA A 405 27.18 -25.42 10.57
CA ALA A 405 27.34 -26.64 9.76
C ALA A 405 26.21 -26.90 8.73
N GLY A 406 25.12 -26.12 8.77
CA GLY A 406 24.01 -26.26 7.82
C GLY A 406 22.78 -27.01 8.35
N LYS A 407 22.78 -27.46 9.62
CA LYS A 407 21.69 -28.21 10.27
C LYS A 407 20.30 -27.60 10.07
N THR A 408 20.13 -26.34 10.46
CA THR A 408 18.85 -25.61 10.27
C THR A 408 18.51 -25.45 8.78
N THR A 409 19.51 -25.35 7.90
CA THR A 409 19.27 -25.26 6.45
C THR A 409 18.78 -26.59 5.88
N LEU A 410 19.33 -27.72 6.35
CA LEU A 410 18.84 -29.05 5.99
C LEU A 410 17.39 -29.24 6.40
N ILE A 411 17.07 -28.98 7.67
CA ILE A 411 15.69 -29.09 8.19
C ILE A 411 14.76 -28.18 7.40
N ASN A 412 15.14 -26.91 7.15
CA ASN A 412 14.34 -25.98 6.36
C ASN A 412 14.11 -26.40 4.89
N MET A 413 14.98 -27.24 4.32
CA MET A 413 14.76 -27.80 2.99
C MET A 413 13.74 -28.94 3.03
N LEU A 414 13.89 -29.86 4.00
CA LEU A 414 12.96 -30.97 4.19
C LEU A 414 11.54 -30.50 4.55
N THR A 415 11.43 -29.43 5.34
CA THR A 415 10.15 -28.83 5.75
C THR A 415 9.61 -27.80 4.76
N GLY A 416 10.28 -27.56 3.62
CA GLY A 416 9.76 -26.68 2.57
C GLY A 416 9.88 -25.18 2.81
N PHE A 417 10.39 -24.75 3.97
CA PHE A 417 10.68 -23.34 4.23
C PHE A 417 11.71 -22.74 3.27
N THR A 418 12.58 -23.55 2.69
CA THR A 418 13.63 -23.13 1.76
C THR A 418 13.79 -24.15 0.63
N LYS A 419 13.62 -23.73 -0.63
CA LYS A 419 13.84 -24.64 -1.77
C LYS A 419 15.32 -25.05 -1.91
N PRO A 420 15.64 -26.32 -2.23
CA PRO A 420 17.02 -26.74 -2.52
C PRO A 420 17.54 -26.04 -3.78
N THR A 421 18.86 -25.79 -3.83
CA THR A 421 19.54 -25.23 -5.01
C THR A 421 19.74 -26.31 -6.08
N SER A 422 20.10 -27.52 -5.66
CA SER A 422 20.24 -28.72 -6.49
C SER A 422 19.92 -29.96 -5.65
N GLY A 423 19.70 -31.10 -6.31
CA GLY A 423 19.24 -32.33 -5.66
C GLY A 423 17.75 -32.29 -5.33
N THR A 424 17.27 -33.38 -4.75
CA THR A 424 15.89 -33.54 -4.31
C THR A 424 15.81 -34.37 -3.04
N ALA A 425 14.63 -34.42 -2.44
CA ALA A 425 14.32 -35.35 -1.36
C ALA A 425 12.91 -35.91 -1.54
N TYR A 426 12.72 -37.13 -1.07
CA TYR A 426 11.47 -37.84 -1.08
C TYR A 426 11.01 -38.07 0.34
N ILE A 427 9.78 -37.69 0.66
CA ILE A 427 9.13 -37.96 1.95
C ILE A 427 7.92 -38.83 1.65
N GLU A 428 7.90 -40.05 2.17
CA GLU A 428 6.85 -41.05 1.90
C GLU A 428 6.65 -41.27 0.38
N GLY A 429 7.75 -41.28 -0.38
CA GLY A 429 7.76 -41.41 -1.85
C GLY A 429 7.38 -40.15 -2.62
N MET A 430 7.03 -39.04 -1.95
CA MET A 430 6.64 -37.77 -2.58
C MET A 430 7.83 -36.81 -2.68
N ASP A 431 8.01 -36.14 -3.83
CA ASP A 431 9.13 -35.22 -4.06
C ASP A 431 8.88 -33.84 -3.40
N ILE A 432 9.83 -33.36 -2.58
CA ILE A 432 9.77 -32.06 -1.89
C ILE A 432 9.74 -30.83 -2.81
N ARG A 433 9.92 -30.98 -4.12
CA ARG A 433 9.88 -29.90 -5.12
C ARG A 433 8.53 -29.83 -5.80
N LEU A 434 7.80 -30.95 -5.87
CA LEU A 434 6.56 -31.09 -6.64
C LEU A 434 5.34 -31.29 -5.74
N ASP A 435 5.44 -32.14 -4.71
CA ASP A 435 4.30 -32.65 -3.95
C ASP A 435 4.25 -32.11 -2.50
N MET A 436 4.80 -30.92 -2.24
CA MET A 436 4.87 -30.38 -0.88
C MET A 436 3.53 -30.20 -0.19
N ASP A 437 2.48 -29.84 -0.94
CA ASP A 437 1.15 -29.67 -0.34
C ASP A 437 0.59 -31.00 0.20
N LYS A 438 0.96 -32.14 -0.40
CA LYS A 438 0.62 -33.47 0.12
C LYS A 438 1.51 -33.85 1.30
N ILE A 439 2.81 -33.57 1.21
CA ILE A 439 3.78 -33.83 2.30
C ILE A 439 3.36 -33.10 3.58
N TYR A 440 2.87 -31.87 3.48
CA TYR A 440 2.38 -31.08 4.61
C TYR A 440 1.26 -31.75 5.40
N THR A 441 0.45 -32.63 4.79
CA THR A 441 -0.60 -33.36 5.50
C THR A 441 -0.07 -34.50 6.38
N GLY A 442 1.17 -34.95 6.14
CA GLY A 442 1.78 -36.10 6.83
C GLY A 442 2.96 -35.74 7.74
N ILE A 443 3.36 -34.46 7.82
CA ILE A 443 4.54 -34.03 8.59
C ILE A 443 4.16 -32.97 9.65
N GLY A 444 4.66 -33.16 10.87
CA GLY A 444 4.63 -32.15 11.93
C GLY A 444 5.97 -31.43 12.04
N VAL A 445 5.96 -30.11 12.19
CA VAL A 445 7.18 -29.31 12.31
C VAL A 445 7.08 -28.36 13.49
N CYS A 446 8.03 -28.47 14.44
CA CYS A 446 8.19 -27.51 15.51
C CYS A 446 9.33 -26.52 15.16
N PRO A 447 9.04 -25.24 14.88
CA PRO A 447 10.06 -24.26 14.52
C PRO A 447 10.96 -23.90 15.71
N GLN A 448 12.22 -23.53 15.43
CA GLN A 448 13.19 -23.12 16.47
C GLN A 448 12.81 -21.83 17.21
N HIS A 449 12.06 -20.95 16.55
CA HIS A 449 11.48 -19.78 17.19
C HIS A 449 10.02 -20.07 17.47
N GLU A 450 9.63 -20.01 18.73
CA GLU A 450 8.22 -19.90 19.10
C GLU A 450 7.65 -18.67 18.39
N TYR A 451 6.87 -18.91 17.35
CA TYR A 451 5.96 -17.91 16.82
C TYR A 451 4.77 -17.91 17.76
N PHE A 452 4.98 -17.40 18.97
CA PHE A 452 3.89 -17.12 19.90
C PHE A 452 2.94 -16.19 19.11
N LEU A 453 1.74 -16.66 18.79
CA LEU A 453 0.66 -15.81 18.31
C LEU A 453 0.27 -14.95 19.51
N ILE A 454 1.04 -13.88 19.75
CA ILE A 454 1.02 -13.04 20.96
C ILE A 454 -0.37 -12.46 21.28
N SER A 455 -1.34 -12.54 20.35
CA SER A 455 -2.71 -12.10 20.57
C SER A 455 -3.79 -13.20 20.60
N LEU A 456 -3.45 -14.48 20.42
CA LEU A 456 -4.43 -15.56 20.55
C LEU A 456 -4.38 -16.13 21.97
N THR A 457 -5.56 -16.33 22.56
CA THR A 457 -5.73 -16.90 23.90
C THR A 457 -5.04 -18.26 23.99
N GLN A 458 -4.40 -18.53 25.13
CA GLN A 458 -3.58 -19.74 25.37
C GLN A 458 -4.30 -21.07 25.04
N ILE A 459 -5.63 -21.11 25.13
CA ILE A 459 -6.44 -22.29 24.80
C ILE A 459 -6.32 -22.68 23.32
N VAL A 460 -6.25 -21.68 22.44
CA VAL A 460 -6.00 -21.89 21.02
C VAL A 460 -4.58 -22.44 20.86
N SER A 461 -3.61 -21.86 21.56
CA SER A 461 -2.20 -22.27 21.51
C SER A 461 -1.88 -23.65 22.12
N SER A 462 -2.77 -24.25 22.92
CA SER A 462 -2.56 -25.59 23.50
C SER A 462 -3.24 -26.71 22.71
N LEU A 463 -4.13 -26.35 21.78
CA LEU A 463 -4.78 -27.26 20.83
C LEU A 463 -4.06 -27.33 19.48
N PHE A 464 -3.06 -26.46 19.28
CA PHE A 464 -2.09 -26.45 18.17
C PHE A 464 -0.71 -26.84 18.70
#